data_AF-A0A931R2T3-F1
#
_entry.id   AF-A0A931R2T3-F1
#
_cell.length_a   1.000
_cell.length_b   1.000
_cell.length_c   1.000
_cell.angle_alpha   90.00
_cell.angle_beta   90.00
_cell.angle_gamma   90.00
#
_symmetry.space_group_name_H-M   'P 1'
#
loop_
_entity.id
_entity.type
_entity.pdbx_description
1 polymer ?
#
loop_
_entity_poly.entity_id
_entity_poly.type
_entity_poly.pdbx_seq_one_letter_code
_entity_poly.pdbx_strand_id
1 'polypeptide(L)'
;MKRGKGWMWSLGTGIVGLLLVGLWVFGSGTFAAEYKYVGVSKCKNCHRKKGSGEAFQKWEEGPHAKTYKTLATPKAKEFAQKKGVSGDPQKEPKCLKCHVTAYGVDPKLLAKTFKMEDGIQCESCHGPGSGYRKKKIMIDKEEAKKNGLILPTEKNCTTCHNSESPSWDPNQYTVAGGKKVGFDFEQAKKKIAHPTPEEYKKKVKTEKEEEDEEE
;
A
#
# COMPACT_ATOMS: atom_id res chain seq x y z
N MET A 1 -67.98 17.58 53.86
CA MET A 1 -69.35 17.97 53.49
C MET A 1 -69.27 18.96 52.32
N LYS A 2 -69.93 18.65 51.20
CA LYS A 2 -70.31 19.51 50.04
C LYS A 2 -69.18 20.26 49.29
N ARG A 3 -68.81 19.84 48.07
CA ARG A 3 -69.40 20.16 46.75
C ARG A 3 -69.32 21.66 46.37
N GLY A 4 -68.45 21.97 45.40
CA GLY A 4 -68.92 22.33 44.06
C GLY A 4 -68.54 23.70 43.48
N LYS A 5 -68.10 23.65 42.20
CA LYS A 5 -68.26 24.63 41.10
C LYS A 5 -67.43 25.93 41.27
N GLY A 6 -66.48 26.31 40.42
CA GLY A 6 -66.32 26.11 38.98
C GLY A 6 -66.44 27.48 38.31
N TRP A 7 -65.44 27.91 37.52
CA TRP A 7 -65.61 28.67 36.28
C TRP A 7 -64.27 28.89 35.57
N MET A 8 -64.27 28.55 34.28
CA MET A 8 -63.40 29.07 33.21
C MET A 8 -63.28 30.61 33.34
N TRP A 9 -62.26 31.28 32.84
CA TRP A 9 -62.18 31.80 31.46
C TRP A 9 -60.79 32.40 31.21
N SER A 10 -60.44 32.43 29.92
CA SER A 10 -59.47 33.31 29.25
C SER A 10 -57.99 32.89 29.19
N LEU A 11 -57.71 32.13 28.13
CA LEU A 11 -56.88 32.55 26.98
C LEU A 11 -55.77 33.57 27.27
N GLY A 12 -54.55 33.06 27.36
CA GLY A 12 -53.32 33.84 27.24
C GLY A 12 -52.31 33.03 26.44
N THR A 13 -52.40 33.12 25.11
CA THR A 13 -51.41 32.60 24.16
C THR A 13 -50.06 33.25 24.41
N GLY A 14 -49.16 32.53 25.06
CA GLY A 14 -47.75 32.89 25.21
C GLY A 14 -46.87 31.76 24.71
N ILE A 15 -46.86 31.54 23.38
CA ILE A 15 -45.85 30.70 22.74
C ILE A 15 -44.54 31.49 22.82
N VAL A 16 -43.77 31.27 23.89
CA VAL A 16 -42.35 31.63 23.92
C VAL A 16 -41.67 30.63 23.01
N GLY A 17 -41.49 31.02 21.75
CA GLY A 17 -40.74 30.28 20.75
C GLY A 17 -39.29 30.13 21.18
N LEU A 18 -38.98 29.05 21.87
CA LEU A 18 -37.62 28.57 22.07
C LEU A 18 -37.17 27.96 20.74
N LEU A 19 -36.63 28.82 19.86
CA LEU A 19 -35.90 28.41 18.67
C LEU A 19 -34.65 27.66 19.14
N LEU A 20 -34.80 26.35 19.39
CA LEU A 20 -33.69 25.42 19.40
C LEU A 20 -33.19 25.31 17.96
N VAL A 21 -32.30 26.23 17.59
CA VAL A 21 -31.43 26.06 16.43
C VAL A 21 -30.53 24.89 16.75
N GLY A 22 -31.01 23.68 16.43
CA GLY A 22 -30.21 22.47 16.45
C GLY A 22 -29.08 22.67 15.46
N LEU A 23 -27.89 22.97 15.99
CA LEU A 23 -26.65 22.97 15.24
C LEU A 23 -26.38 21.51 14.84
N TRP A 24 -27.00 21.08 13.73
CA TRP A 24 -26.62 19.85 13.04
C TRP A 24 -25.22 20.10 12.48
N VAL A 25 -24.22 19.83 13.31
CA VAL A 25 -22.86 19.63 12.84
C VAL A 25 -22.91 18.34 12.01
N PHE A 26 -23.25 18.47 10.73
CA PHE A 26 -22.88 17.49 9.73
C PHE A 26 -21.36 17.43 9.77
N GLY A 27 -20.83 16.52 10.57
CA GLY A 27 -19.43 16.13 10.49
C GLY A 27 -19.23 15.58 9.09
N SER A 28 -18.66 16.39 8.21
CA SER A 28 -18.10 15.93 6.95
C SER A 28 -16.91 15.03 7.30
N GLY A 29 -17.23 13.78 7.65
CA GLY A 29 -16.23 12.72 7.70
C GLY A 29 -15.65 12.64 6.31
N THR A 30 -14.43 13.13 6.15
CA THR A 30 -13.63 12.86 4.96
C THR A 30 -13.38 11.37 4.95
N PHE A 31 -14.23 10.61 4.26
CA PHE A 31 -13.94 9.22 3.92
C PHE A 31 -12.72 9.26 3.00
N ALA A 32 -11.53 9.11 3.59
CA ALA A 32 -10.33 8.86 2.81
C ALA A 32 -10.59 7.61 1.97
N ALA A 33 -10.42 7.71 0.66
CA ALA A 33 -10.61 6.57 -0.22
C ALA A 33 -9.65 5.45 0.19
N GLU A 34 -10.18 4.33 0.67
CA GLU A 34 -9.37 3.17 1.00
C GLU A 34 -8.98 2.43 -0.29
N TYR A 35 -7.73 2.57 -0.69
CA TYR A 35 -7.18 1.86 -1.84
C TYR A 35 -6.90 0.39 -1.51
N LYS A 36 -7.12 -0.48 -2.49
CA LYS A 36 -6.92 -1.93 -2.38
C LYS A 36 -5.60 -2.37 -3.01
N TYR A 37 -5.01 -3.40 -2.43
CA TYR A 37 -3.95 -4.18 -3.04
C TYR A 37 -4.53 -5.05 -4.16
N VAL A 38 -4.13 -4.79 -5.40
CA VAL A 38 -4.69 -5.44 -6.59
C VAL A 38 -3.91 -6.67 -7.03
N GLY A 39 -2.68 -6.81 -6.55
CA GLY A 39 -1.75 -7.86 -6.91
C GLY A 39 -0.98 -7.57 -8.20
N VAL A 40 0.21 -8.15 -8.27
CA VAL A 40 1.19 -7.93 -9.35
C VAL A 40 0.67 -8.29 -10.75
N SER A 41 -0.30 -9.21 -10.85
CA SER A 41 -0.96 -9.57 -12.11
C SER A 41 -1.59 -8.36 -12.82
N LYS A 42 -2.05 -7.35 -12.07
CA LYS A 42 -2.60 -6.11 -12.63
C LYS A 42 -1.54 -5.12 -13.10
N CYS A 43 -0.30 -5.24 -12.62
CA CYS A 43 0.84 -4.42 -13.02
C CYS A 43 1.51 -4.99 -14.29
N LYS A 44 1.52 -6.32 -14.44
CA LYS A 44 2.25 -7.08 -15.47
C LYS A 44 2.05 -6.55 -16.90
N ASN A 45 0.81 -6.35 -17.33
CA ASN A 45 0.52 -6.08 -18.74
C ASN A 45 1.12 -4.77 -19.27
N CYS A 46 1.20 -3.75 -18.40
CA CYS A 46 1.80 -2.47 -18.75
C CYS A 46 3.31 -2.47 -18.50
N HIS A 47 3.76 -3.05 -17.39
CA HIS A 47 5.15 -2.97 -16.92
C HIS A 47 6.09 -4.10 -17.40
N ARG A 48 5.59 -5.03 -18.21
CA ARG A 48 6.44 -6.05 -18.87
C ARG A 48 7.09 -5.56 -20.17
N LYS A 49 6.72 -4.39 -20.68
CA LYS A 49 7.18 -3.90 -21.99
C LYS A 49 8.56 -3.24 -21.86
N LYS A 50 9.45 -3.47 -22.84
CA LYS A 50 10.74 -2.78 -23.00
C LYS A 50 10.62 -1.27 -22.85
N GLY A 51 9.67 -0.67 -23.57
CA GLY A 51 9.41 0.76 -23.50
C GLY A 51 9.07 1.27 -22.08
N SER A 52 8.52 0.44 -21.21
CA SER A 52 8.13 0.85 -19.84
C SER A 52 9.21 0.58 -18.76
N GLY A 53 10.40 0.13 -19.16
CA GLY A 53 11.52 -0.16 -18.24
C GLY A 53 11.58 -1.60 -17.71
N GLU A 54 10.73 -2.50 -18.26
CA GLU A 54 10.68 -3.94 -17.94
C GLU A 54 10.58 -4.25 -16.43
N ALA A 55 9.94 -3.37 -15.67
CA ALA A 55 9.86 -3.46 -14.22
C ALA A 55 9.27 -4.80 -13.75
N PHE A 56 8.28 -5.35 -14.47
CA PHE A 56 7.71 -6.65 -14.12
C PHE A 56 8.74 -7.78 -14.26
N GLN A 57 9.51 -7.83 -15.35
CA GLN A 57 10.48 -8.89 -15.57
C GLN A 57 11.61 -8.83 -14.53
N LYS A 58 12.14 -7.64 -14.28
CA LYS A 58 13.17 -7.42 -13.23
C LYS A 58 12.68 -7.86 -11.85
N TRP A 59 11.42 -7.59 -11.53
CA TRP A 59 10.81 -8.05 -10.28
C TRP A 59 10.67 -9.59 -10.25
N GLU A 60 10.12 -10.19 -11.31
CA GLU A 60 9.84 -11.63 -11.42
C GLU A 60 11.13 -12.47 -11.31
N GLU A 61 12.22 -12.00 -11.90
CA GLU A 61 13.55 -12.63 -11.82
C GLU A 61 14.22 -12.42 -10.45
N GLY A 62 13.86 -11.34 -9.75
CA GLY A 62 14.43 -10.93 -8.48
C GLY A 62 14.05 -11.80 -7.28
N PRO A 63 14.70 -11.58 -6.12
CA PRO A 63 14.42 -12.33 -4.90
C PRO A 63 13.04 -12.00 -4.29
N HIS A 64 12.53 -10.78 -4.47
CA HIS A 64 11.26 -10.35 -3.90
C HIS A 64 10.05 -11.16 -4.40
N ALA A 65 10.02 -11.52 -5.69
CA ALA A 65 8.97 -12.39 -6.24
C ALA A 65 9.02 -13.84 -5.71
N LYS A 66 10.11 -14.21 -5.03
CA LYS A 66 10.38 -15.59 -4.59
C LYS A 66 10.26 -15.77 -3.08
N THR A 67 10.09 -14.70 -2.31
CA THR A 67 10.16 -14.70 -0.84
C THR A 67 9.22 -15.71 -0.18
N TYR A 68 7.94 -15.77 -0.62
CA TYR A 68 6.98 -16.72 -0.05
C TYR A 68 7.36 -18.17 -0.35
N LYS A 69 7.83 -18.45 -1.58
CA LYS A 69 8.29 -19.79 -1.98
C LYS A 69 9.57 -20.20 -1.25
N THR A 70 10.46 -19.24 -0.96
CA THR A 70 11.68 -19.51 -0.17
C THR A 70 11.35 -20.09 1.20
N LEU A 71 10.28 -19.64 1.86
CA LEU A 71 9.85 -20.14 3.16
C LEU A 71 9.45 -21.64 3.14
N ALA A 72 9.03 -22.16 1.99
CA ALA A 72 8.70 -23.58 1.82
C ALA A 72 9.93 -24.50 1.81
N THR A 73 11.12 -23.95 1.56
CA THR A 73 12.33 -24.74 1.31
C THR A 73 12.82 -25.45 2.58
N PRO A 74 13.47 -26.63 2.46
CA PRO A 74 14.06 -27.32 3.60
C PRO A 74 15.05 -26.43 4.37
N LYS A 75 15.87 -25.66 3.66
CA LYS A 75 16.82 -24.71 4.24
C LYS A 75 16.14 -23.63 5.09
N ALA A 76 15.02 -23.07 4.62
CA ALA A 76 14.27 -22.08 5.38
C ALA A 76 13.63 -22.69 6.64
N LYS A 77 13.11 -23.92 6.55
CA LYS A 77 12.55 -24.65 7.70
C LYS A 77 13.62 -24.94 8.76
N GLU A 78 14.79 -25.43 8.35
CA GLU A 78 15.92 -25.67 9.26
C GLU A 78 16.40 -24.37 9.91
N PHE A 79 16.52 -23.29 9.13
CA PHE A 79 16.89 -21.98 9.65
C PHE A 79 15.88 -21.45 10.67
N ALA A 80 14.59 -21.58 10.36
CA ALA A 80 13.51 -21.17 11.24
C ALA A 80 13.58 -21.93 12.57
N GLN A 81 13.74 -23.25 12.55
CA GLN A 81 13.92 -24.06 13.76
C GLN A 81 15.11 -23.60 14.60
N LYS A 82 16.27 -23.34 13.98
CA LYS A 82 17.45 -22.78 14.67
C LYS A 82 17.20 -21.42 15.31
N LYS A 83 16.25 -20.65 14.79
CA LYS A 83 15.83 -19.35 15.31
C LYS A 83 14.65 -19.44 16.29
N GLY A 84 14.32 -20.63 16.79
CA GLY A 84 13.23 -20.83 17.74
C GLY A 84 11.83 -20.70 17.10
N VAL A 85 11.74 -20.83 15.79
CA VAL A 85 10.46 -20.89 15.08
C VAL A 85 9.99 -22.33 15.00
N SER A 86 9.01 -22.67 15.82
CA SER A 86 8.23 -23.89 15.64
C SER A 86 7.29 -23.76 14.44
N GLY A 87 7.01 -24.88 13.78
CA GLY A 87 6.01 -24.93 12.70
C GLY A 87 6.53 -24.59 11.30
N ASP A 88 5.57 -24.32 10.40
CA ASP A 88 5.82 -24.02 8.99
C ASP A 88 6.08 -22.53 8.79
N PRO A 89 7.27 -22.10 8.36
CA PRO A 89 7.58 -20.67 8.16
C PRO A 89 6.62 -19.95 7.22
N GLN A 90 5.95 -20.67 6.30
CA GLN A 90 4.92 -20.08 5.41
C GLN A 90 3.63 -19.69 6.13
N LYS A 91 3.45 -20.08 7.39
CA LYS A 91 2.27 -19.76 8.21
C LYS A 91 2.61 -18.88 9.41
N GLU A 92 3.90 -18.65 9.64
CA GLU A 92 4.40 -17.97 10.82
C GLU A 92 4.40 -16.44 10.63
N PRO A 93 3.69 -15.67 11.48
CA PRO A 93 3.61 -14.21 11.40
C PRO A 93 4.97 -13.50 11.28
N LYS A 94 5.95 -13.94 12.08
CA LYS A 94 7.31 -13.39 12.09
C LYS A 94 8.05 -13.54 10.76
N CYS A 95 7.66 -14.52 9.94
CA CYS A 95 8.21 -14.71 8.60
C CYS A 95 7.39 -13.94 7.56
N LEU A 96 6.06 -14.03 7.65
CA LEU A 96 5.15 -13.45 6.68
C LEU A 96 5.19 -11.91 6.64
N LYS A 97 5.45 -11.23 7.78
CA LYS A 97 5.61 -9.76 7.85
C LYS A 97 6.55 -9.20 6.78
N CYS A 98 7.59 -9.96 6.40
CA CYS A 98 8.61 -9.54 5.44
C CYS A 98 8.64 -10.38 4.15
N HIS A 99 7.85 -11.46 4.06
CA HIS A 99 7.89 -12.39 2.93
C HIS A 99 6.65 -12.34 2.03
N VAL A 100 5.62 -11.58 2.41
CA VAL A 100 4.45 -11.32 1.55
C VAL A 100 4.09 -9.85 1.56
N THR A 101 3.49 -9.37 0.47
CA THR A 101 2.84 -8.05 0.44
C THR A 101 1.59 -8.06 1.33
N ALA A 102 1.28 -6.89 1.92
CA ALA A 102 0.03 -6.65 2.65
C ALA A 102 -0.25 -7.62 3.81
N TYR A 103 0.79 -8.13 4.48
CA TYR A 103 0.62 -8.91 5.70
C TYR A 103 -0.08 -8.07 6.78
N GLY A 104 -1.13 -8.61 7.40
CA GLY A 104 -1.88 -7.94 8.46
C GLY A 104 -2.81 -6.80 7.99
N VAL A 105 -2.92 -6.57 6.67
CA VAL A 105 -3.88 -5.63 6.10
C VAL A 105 -5.30 -6.23 6.19
N ASP A 106 -6.32 -5.39 6.43
CA ASP A 106 -7.72 -5.82 6.43
C ASP A 106 -8.04 -6.55 5.10
N PRO A 107 -8.55 -7.80 5.13
CA PRO A 107 -8.92 -8.55 3.94
C PRO A 107 -9.85 -7.79 2.96
N LYS A 108 -10.66 -6.82 3.44
CA LYS A 108 -11.50 -5.97 2.59
C LYS A 108 -10.69 -5.08 1.62
N LEU A 109 -9.44 -4.78 1.98
CA LEU A 109 -8.47 -4.02 1.18
C LEU A 109 -7.66 -4.91 0.23
N LEU A 110 -7.89 -6.22 0.22
CA LEU A 110 -7.28 -7.13 -0.75
C LEU A 110 -8.27 -7.37 -1.89
N ALA A 111 -7.86 -7.08 -3.13
CA ALA A 111 -8.68 -7.40 -4.29
C ALA A 111 -8.72 -8.92 -4.52
N LYS A 112 -9.75 -9.41 -5.22
CA LYS A 112 -9.85 -10.84 -5.60
C LYS A 112 -8.66 -11.36 -6.43
N THR A 113 -7.91 -10.46 -7.07
CA THR A 113 -6.73 -10.81 -7.88
C THR A 113 -5.43 -10.80 -7.11
N PHE A 114 -5.45 -10.36 -5.85
CA PHE A 114 -4.30 -10.40 -4.96
C PHE A 114 -4.02 -11.84 -4.51
N LYS A 115 -2.75 -12.22 -4.51
CA LYS A 115 -2.27 -13.52 -4.02
C LYS A 115 -1.07 -13.29 -3.14
N MET A 116 -1.09 -13.80 -1.91
CA MET A 116 0.06 -13.65 -1.01
C MET A 116 1.26 -14.49 -1.48
N GLU A 117 1.01 -15.55 -2.25
CA GLU A 117 1.99 -16.48 -2.77
C GLU A 117 2.95 -15.86 -3.78
N ASP A 118 2.59 -14.68 -4.34
CA ASP A 118 3.44 -13.88 -5.21
C ASP A 118 4.56 -13.14 -4.44
N GLY A 119 4.64 -13.33 -3.11
CA GLY A 119 5.71 -12.82 -2.27
C GLY A 119 5.64 -11.31 -2.08
N ILE A 120 6.81 -10.65 -2.07
CA ILE A 120 6.91 -9.20 -2.05
C ILE A 120 6.70 -8.67 -3.48
N GLN A 121 5.54 -8.05 -3.70
CA GLN A 121 5.04 -7.51 -4.96
C GLN A 121 5.32 -6.01 -5.11
N CYS A 122 4.95 -5.43 -6.25
CA CYS A 122 5.10 -3.99 -6.54
C CYS A 122 4.55 -3.10 -5.41
N GLU A 123 3.40 -3.48 -4.86
CA GLU A 123 2.62 -2.70 -3.92
C GLU A 123 3.24 -2.65 -2.51
N SER A 124 4.22 -3.51 -2.20
CA SER A 124 5.02 -3.37 -0.97
C SER A 124 5.89 -2.11 -0.96
N CYS A 125 6.32 -1.66 -2.14
CA CYS A 125 7.12 -0.44 -2.29
C CYS A 125 6.27 0.74 -2.79
N HIS A 126 5.33 0.48 -3.70
CA HIS A 126 4.55 1.50 -4.41
C HIS A 126 3.16 1.78 -3.85
N GLY A 127 2.75 1.09 -2.77
CA GLY A 127 1.43 1.25 -2.17
C GLY A 127 0.32 0.48 -2.90
N PRO A 128 -0.92 0.51 -2.38
CA PRO A 128 -2.08 -0.18 -2.96
C PRO A 128 -2.49 0.41 -4.32
N GLY A 129 -2.50 -0.44 -5.35
CA GLY A 129 -2.60 -0.03 -6.75
C GLY A 129 -4.00 0.28 -7.26
N SER A 130 -5.07 0.08 -6.48
CA SER A 130 -6.44 0.22 -7.02
C SER A 130 -6.78 1.63 -7.51
N GLY A 131 -6.19 2.66 -6.89
CA GLY A 131 -6.41 4.06 -7.26
C GLY A 131 -5.63 4.48 -8.50
N TYR A 132 -4.36 4.08 -8.60
CA TYR A 132 -3.47 4.62 -9.63
C TYR A 132 -3.23 3.70 -10.84
N ARG A 133 -3.61 2.42 -10.82
CA ARG A 133 -3.27 1.45 -11.90
C ARG A 133 -3.88 1.74 -13.27
N LYS A 134 -4.86 2.64 -13.38
CA LYS A 134 -5.48 2.99 -14.66
C LYS A 134 -4.48 3.80 -15.49
N LYS A 135 -4.29 3.49 -16.78
CA LYS A 135 -3.29 4.17 -17.64
C LYS A 135 -3.36 5.68 -17.48
N LYS A 136 -4.55 6.27 -17.67
CA LYS A 136 -4.78 7.73 -17.58
C LYS A 136 -4.35 8.39 -16.25
N ILE A 137 -4.35 7.63 -15.15
CA ILE A 137 -3.87 8.11 -13.84
C ILE A 137 -2.37 7.85 -13.71
N MET A 138 -1.91 6.64 -14.03
CA MET A 138 -0.52 6.19 -13.84
C MET A 138 0.49 6.99 -14.65
N ILE A 139 0.11 7.46 -15.85
CA ILE A 139 1.00 8.23 -16.72
C ILE A 139 1.32 9.61 -16.15
N ASP A 140 0.41 10.17 -15.35
CA ASP A 140 0.62 11.40 -14.61
C ASP A 140 1.09 11.06 -13.20
N LYS A 141 2.38 11.24 -12.95
CA LYS A 141 3.00 10.86 -11.68
C LYS A 141 2.37 11.59 -10.49
N GLU A 142 2.00 12.86 -10.63
CA GLU A 142 1.44 13.61 -9.52
C GLU A 142 -0.01 13.19 -9.25
N GLU A 143 -0.78 12.91 -10.31
CA GLU A 143 -2.12 12.35 -10.15
C GLU A 143 -2.07 10.93 -9.57
N ALA A 144 -1.14 10.09 -10.01
CA ALA A 144 -0.92 8.76 -9.44
C ALA A 144 -0.61 8.84 -7.94
N LYS A 145 0.20 9.81 -7.50
CA LYS A 145 0.50 10.03 -6.07
C LYS A 145 -0.74 10.41 -5.26
N LYS A 146 -1.59 11.30 -5.77
CA LYS A 146 -2.89 11.62 -5.13
C LYS A 146 -3.79 10.38 -5.04
N ASN A 147 -3.64 9.46 -5.98
CA ASN A 147 -4.39 8.20 -6.06
C ASN A 147 -3.68 7.00 -5.38
N GLY A 148 -2.75 7.27 -4.45
CA GLY A 148 -2.16 6.25 -3.58
C GLY A 148 -0.79 5.70 -4.01
N LEU A 149 -0.22 6.19 -5.12
CA LEU A 149 1.15 5.80 -5.51
C LEU A 149 2.16 6.31 -4.49
N ILE A 150 2.97 5.42 -3.98
CA ILE A 150 4.13 5.74 -3.14
C ILE A 150 5.38 5.72 -4.01
N LEU A 151 6.20 6.77 -3.88
CA LEU A 151 7.57 6.76 -4.38
C LEU A 151 8.47 6.18 -3.29
N PRO A 152 9.11 5.02 -3.52
CA PRO A 152 9.84 4.34 -2.47
C PRO A 152 10.99 5.17 -1.92
N THR A 153 11.08 5.23 -0.59
CA THR A 153 12.20 5.78 0.18
C THR A 153 12.88 4.67 0.96
N GLU A 154 13.98 4.98 1.64
CA GLU A 154 14.65 4.03 2.53
C GLU A 154 13.69 3.39 3.56
N LYS A 155 12.74 4.18 4.07
CA LYS A 155 11.74 3.72 5.04
C LYS A 155 10.93 2.52 4.53
N ASN A 156 10.62 2.48 3.23
CA ASN A 156 9.89 1.35 2.64
C ASN A 156 10.71 0.06 2.74
N CYS A 157 12.02 0.14 2.52
CA CYS A 157 12.93 -0.99 2.57
C CYS A 157 13.18 -1.46 4.01
N THR A 158 13.41 -0.52 4.92
CA THR A 158 13.74 -0.81 6.32
C THR A 158 12.53 -1.25 7.15
N THR A 159 11.34 -1.34 6.57
CA THR A 159 10.22 -2.10 7.17
C THR A 159 10.54 -3.59 7.32
N CYS A 160 11.37 -4.14 6.42
CA CYS A 160 11.76 -5.54 6.37
C CYS A 160 13.27 -5.75 6.54
N HIS A 161 14.07 -4.85 5.95
CA HIS A 161 15.53 -4.88 6.06
C HIS A 161 15.98 -4.18 7.34
N ASN A 162 15.74 -4.83 8.47
CA ASN A 162 16.10 -4.36 9.80
C ASN A 162 16.40 -5.53 10.74
N SER A 163 16.81 -5.21 11.98
CA SER A 163 17.18 -6.17 13.02
C SER A 163 16.05 -7.02 13.59
N GLU A 164 14.78 -6.71 13.29
CA GLU A 164 13.65 -7.56 13.67
C GLU A 164 13.57 -8.81 12.78
N SER A 165 14.17 -8.79 11.59
CA SER A 165 14.22 -9.96 10.72
C SER A 165 15.11 -11.04 11.33
N PRO A 166 14.64 -12.30 11.49
CA PRO A 166 15.48 -13.38 12.01
C PRO A 166 16.74 -13.65 11.18
N SER A 167 16.71 -13.29 9.88
CA SER A 167 17.81 -13.41 8.92
C SER A 167 18.65 -12.13 8.76
N TRP A 168 18.45 -11.13 9.62
CA TRP A 168 19.25 -9.91 9.59
C TRP A 168 20.74 -10.18 9.80
N ASP A 169 21.56 -9.59 8.93
CA ASP A 169 23.01 -9.57 9.05
C ASP A 169 23.49 -8.11 9.16
N PRO A 170 24.06 -7.67 10.29
CA PRO A 170 24.55 -6.29 10.46
C PRO A 170 25.78 -5.98 9.59
N ASN A 171 26.34 -6.95 8.87
CA ASN A 171 27.50 -6.80 8.00
C ASN A 171 27.22 -7.07 6.51
N GLN A 172 25.94 -7.11 6.12
CA GLN A 172 25.49 -7.46 4.77
C GLN A 172 26.08 -6.55 3.67
N TYR A 173 26.27 -5.27 3.94
CA TYR A 173 26.80 -4.28 2.99
C TYR A 173 28.15 -3.73 3.44
N THR A 174 28.96 -3.32 2.47
CA THR A 174 30.19 -2.55 2.69
C THR A 174 30.01 -1.18 2.05
N VAL A 175 30.20 -0.12 2.82
CA VAL A 175 30.08 1.27 2.35
C VAL A 175 31.46 1.94 2.23
N ALA A 176 31.49 3.20 1.81
CA ALA A 176 32.72 3.97 1.67
C ALA A 176 33.57 3.90 2.95
N GLY A 177 34.89 3.75 2.77
CA GLY A 177 35.82 3.55 3.88
C GLY A 177 35.84 2.13 4.48
N GLY A 178 35.22 1.14 3.81
CA GLY A 178 35.26 -0.27 4.23
C GLY A 178 34.33 -0.62 5.40
N LYS A 179 33.54 0.35 5.89
CA LYS A 179 32.58 0.14 6.99
C LYS A 179 31.52 -0.88 6.58
N LYS A 180 31.23 -1.82 7.48
CA LYS A 180 30.16 -2.80 7.32
C LYS A 180 28.86 -2.29 7.95
N VAL A 181 27.74 -2.47 7.25
CA VAL A 181 26.40 -2.08 7.71
C VAL A 181 25.37 -3.13 7.27
N GLY A 182 24.26 -3.26 8.00
CA GLY A 182 23.27 -4.29 7.69
C GLY A 182 22.36 -3.95 6.52
N PHE A 183 22.19 -2.67 6.23
CA PHE A 183 21.48 -2.22 5.04
C PHE A 183 22.09 -0.92 4.51
N ASP A 184 22.18 -0.83 3.18
CA ASP A 184 22.57 0.39 2.48
C ASP A 184 21.56 0.63 1.35
N PHE A 185 20.78 1.71 1.49
CA PHE A 185 19.67 2.02 0.58
C PHE A 185 20.13 2.22 -0.85
N GLU A 186 21.23 2.96 -1.06
CA GLU A 186 21.72 3.27 -2.41
C GLU A 186 22.21 2.03 -3.16
N GLN A 187 22.95 1.13 -2.49
CA GLN A 187 23.34 -0.14 -3.07
C GLN A 187 22.14 -1.07 -3.31
N ALA A 188 21.19 -1.14 -2.37
CA ALA A 188 20.01 -1.98 -2.51
C ALA A 188 19.10 -1.52 -3.67
N LYS A 189 18.82 -0.21 -3.74
CA LYS A 189 17.99 0.42 -4.77
C LYS A 189 18.54 0.17 -6.18
N LYS A 190 19.86 0.26 -6.37
CA LYS A 190 20.51 -0.01 -7.66
C LYS A 190 20.22 -1.41 -8.20
N LYS A 191 20.15 -2.42 -7.32
CA LYS A 191 19.88 -3.82 -7.71
C LYS A 191 18.47 -4.03 -8.26
N ILE A 192 17.52 -3.17 -7.88
CA ILE A 192 16.11 -3.30 -8.26
C ILE A 192 15.66 -2.15 -9.18
N ALA A 193 16.57 -1.29 -9.64
CA ALA A 193 16.22 -0.10 -10.39
C ALA A 193 15.58 -0.44 -11.75
N HIS A 194 14.41 0.16 -11.99
CA HIS A 194 13.64 0.02 -13.22
C HIS A 194 13.13 1.39 -13.68
N PRO A 195 14.05 2.31 -14.07
CA PRO A 195 13.65 3.61 -14.57
C PRO A 195 12.86 3.45 -15.87
N THR A 196 11.79 4.23 -16.00
CA THR A 196 11.11 4.39 -17.28
C THR A 196 12.05 5.09 -18.26
N PRO A 197 12.32 4.53 -19.44
CA PRO A 197 13.12 5.17 -20.49
C PRO A 197 12.60 6.56 -20.86
N GLU A 198 13.51 7.53 -21.07
CA GLU A 198 13.14 8.92 -21.41
C GLU A 198 12.32 9.01 -22.70
N GLU A 199 12.65 8.20 -23.70
CA GLU A 199 11.90 8.11 -24.95
C GLU A 199 10.43 7.74 -24.71
N TYR A 200 10.19 6.78 -23.81
CA TYR A 200 8.83 6.38 -23.46
C TYR A 200 8.09 7.47 -22.68
N LYS A 201 8.77 8.18 -21.78
CA LYS A 201 8.18 9.33 -21.08
C LYS A 201 7.73 10.41 -22.07
N LYS A 202 8.57 10.72 -23.05
CA LYS A 202 8.23 11.69 -24.12
C LYS A 202 7.02 11.23 -24.91
N LYS A 203 7.03 9.97 -25.37
CA LYS A 203 5.92 9.40 -26.13
C LYS A 203 4.59 9.49 -25.37
N VAL A 204 4.59 9.10 -24.10
CA VAL A 204 3.39 9.12 -23.25
C VAL A 204 2.92 10.54 -22.96
N LYS A 205 3.83 11.51 -22.86
CA LYS A 205 3.48 12.94 -22.71
C LYS A 205 2.76 13.45 -23.94
N THR A 206 3.29 13.16 -25.14
CA THR A 206 2.66 13.54 -26.42
C THR A 206 1.30 12.87 -26.59
N GLU A 207 1.19 11.55 -26.35
CA GLU A 207 -0.11 10.83 -26.40
C GLU A 207 -1.16 11.45 -25.46
N LYS A 208 -0.75 11.94 -24.28
CA LYS A 208 -1.65 12.60 -23.34
C LYS A 208 -2.09 13.99 -23.81
N GLU A 209 -1.15 14.78 -24.35
CA GLU A 209 -1.46 16.13 -24.86
C GLU A 209 -2.43 16.05 -26.05
N GLU A 210 -2.27 15.06 -26.94
CA GLU A 210 -3.22 14.79 -28.03
C GLU A 210 -4.60 14.37 -27.51
N GLU A 211 -4.68 13.44 -26.53
CA GLU A 211 -5.94 13.03 -25.91
C GLU A 211 -6.66 14.21 -25.21
N ASP A 212 -5.92 15.07 -24.51
CA ASP A 212 -6.46 16.23 -23.80
C ASP A 212 -6.92 17.37 -24.76
N GLU A 213 -6.41 17.42 -26.00
CA GLU A 213 -6.85 18.37 -27.04
C GLU A 213 -8.10 17.92 -27.81
N GLU A 214 -8.44 16.62 -27.77
CA GLU A 214 -9.60 16.03 -28.42
C GLU A 214 -10.88 15.96 -27.53
N GLU A 215 -10.75 16.19 -26.22
CA GLU A 215 -11.86 16.25 -25.24
C GLU A 215 -12.43 17.67 -25.01
#